data_AF-A0A1R2CSL4-F1
#
_entry.id   AF-A0A1R2CSL4-F1
#
_cell.length_a   1.000
_cell.length_b   1.000
_cell.length_c   1.000
_cell.angle_alpha   90.00
_cell.angle_beta   90.00
_cell.angle_gamma   90.00
#
_symmetry.space_group_name_H-M   'P 1'
#
loop_
_entity.id
_entity.type
_entity.pdbx_description
1 polymer ?
#
loop_
_entity_poly.entity_id
_entity_poly.type
_entity_poly.pdbx_seq_one_letter_code
_entity_poly.pdbx_strand_id
1 'polypeptide(L)'
;MSCALNEISLPISGEVNHQIGDCYCYLCTCGNHKCPSNSNYRRKSPGMFSTAYRTAYLKKIPSAASPIIQQGQLLHSKQKMELKTIHQTDFKPTEDAFNSPVTDRANSTSPFKFYSTSTYQSNFPDWKDYNPVVSNSPTKSSRYYMKFTGVSTYGKDFSKHNQITNKVKSYSKSPSMLGRKDWETGKTTNQLFYRPYKIKLQKNKRNASQDVAIPIHGLKNVSTYQQYFLPHLSPTKILTKRKLPRYN
;
A
#
# COMPACT_ATOMS: atom_id res chain seq x y z
N MET A 1 33.42 -44.22 26.37
CA MET A 1 32.77 -44.27 25.04
C MET A 1 33.49 -45.32 24.23
N SER A 2 32.80 -46.40 23.84
CA SER A 2 33.37 -47.43 22.97
C SER A 2 33.62 -46.87 21.57
N CYS A 3 34.79 -47.14 21.00
CA CYS A 3 35.09 -46.75 19.63
C CYS A 3 34.43 -47.73 18.67
N ALA A 4 33.79 -47.24 17.60
CA ALA A 4 33.14 -48.07 16.58
C ALA A 4 34.11 -49.08 15.93
N LEU A 5 35.41 -48.76 15.86
CA LEU A 5 36.45 -49.68 15.35
C LEU A 5 36.69 -50.93 16.22
N ASN A 6 36.21 -50.94 17.47
CA ASN A 6 36.33 -52.11 18.33
C ASN A 6 35.17 -53.11 18.11
N GLU A 7 34.21 -52.79 17.24
CA GLU A 7 33.14 -53.73 16.91
C GLU A 7 33.68 -54.86 16.03
N ILE A 8 33.45 -56.11 16.47
CA ILE A 8 33.86 -57.34 15.78
C ILE A 8 33.14 -57.51 14.42
N SER A 9 32.10 -56.70 14.16
CA SER A 9 31.32 -56.68 12.93
C SER A 9 32.09 -56.11 11.73
N LEU A 10 33.13 -55.30 11.96
CA LEU A 10 33.89 -54.66 10.89
C LEU A 10 34.93 -55.64 10.33
N PRO A 11 35.00 -55.81 8.99
CA PRO A 11 36.02 -56.64 8.38
C PRO A 11 37.41 -56.03 8.61
N ILE A 12 38.39 -56.90 8.88
CA ILE A 12 39.78 -56.50 9.08
C ILE A 12 40.28 -55.83 7.80
N SER A 13 40.63 -54.55 7.88
CA SER A 13 41.22 -53.82 6.76
C SER A 13 42.69 -54.19 6.63
N GLY A 14 43.10 -54.76 5.50
CA GLY A 14 44.51 -55.07 5.22
C GLY A 14 45.36 -53.82 4.99
N GLU A 15 46.69 -53.96 4.99
CA GLU A 15 47.62 -52.85 4.78
C GLU A 15 47.40 -52.12 3.43
N VAL A 16 47.11 -52.88 2.37
CA VAL A 16 46.84 -52.34 1.02
C VAL A 16 45.62 -51.41 1.02
N ASN A 17 44.57 -51.76 1.76
CA ASN A 17 43.36 -50.95 1.87
C ASN A 17 43.65 -49.62 2.56
N HIS A 18 44.55 -49.62 3.55
CA HIS A 18 45.03 -48.37 4.15
C HIS A 18 45.83 -47.53 3.15
N GLN A 19 46.71 -48.13 2.33
CA GLN A 19 47.46 -47.37 1.32
C GLN A 19 46.57 -46.72 0.24
N ILE A 20 45.48 -47.39 -0.13
CA ILE A 20 44.50 -46.88 -1.10
C ILE A 20 43.58 -45.81 -0.48
N GLY A 21 43.46 -45.79 0.85
CA GLY A 21 42.53 -44.94 1.59
C GLY A 21 41.15 -45.57 1.80
N ASP A 22 40.98 -46.84 1.41
CA ASP A 22 39.75 -47.62 1.52
C ASP A 22 39.69 -48.36 2.88
N CYS A 23 39.89 -47.62 3.96
CA CYS A 23 39.96 -48.14 5.33
C CYS A 23 38.92 -47.45 6.22
N TYR A 24 38.44 -48.14 7.25
CA TYR A 24 37.40 -47.61 8.16
C TYR A 24 37.93 -46.67 9.25
N CYS A 25 39.20 -46.27 9.19
CA CYS A 25 39.82 -45.46 10.23
C CYS A 25 39.17 -44.09 10.44
N TYR A 26 38.42 -43.57 9.45
CA TYR A 26 37.65 -42.33 9.58
C TYR A 26 36.47 -42.45 10.56
N LEU A 27 36.05 -43.67 10.91
CA LEU A 27 35.03 -43.93 11.93
C LEU A 27 35.59 -43.83 13.36
N CYS A 28 36.91 -43.65 13.50
CA CYS A 28 37.56 -43.47 14.80
C CYS A 28 37.25 -42.10 15.38
N THR A 29 36.56 -42.07 16.53
CA THR A 29 36.36 -40.84 17.33
C THR A 29 37.17 -40.83 18.62
N CYS A 30 37.81 -41.95 18.98
CA CYS A 30 38.53 -42.07 20.25
C CYS A 30 39.97 -41.52 20.23
N GLY A 31 40.53 -41.23 19.05
CA GLY A 31 41.91 -40.72 18.89
C GLY A 31 43.03 -41.73 19.14
N ASN A 32 42.72 -42.92 19.67
CA ASN A 32 43.72 -43.96 19.99
C ASN A 32 44.16 -44.78 18.77
N HIS A 33 43.36 -44.83 17.71
CA HIS A 33 43.72 -45.54 16.48
C HIS A 33 44.42 -44.58 15.51
N LYS A 34 45.68 -44.87 15.17
CA LYS A 34 46.44 -44.14 14.16
C LYS A 34 46.30 -44.82 12.80
N CYS A 35 45.77 -44.10 11.82
CA CYS A 35 45.69 -44.60 10.45
C CYS A 35 47.02 -44.39 9.71
N PRO A 36 47.66 -45.44 9.16
CA PRO A 36 48.91 -45.30 8.42
C PRO A 36 48.75 -44.52 7.10
N SER A 37 47.53 -44.47 6.54
CA SER A 37 47.23 -43.78 5.28
C SER A 37 47.40 -42.26 5.35
N ASN A 38 47.28 -41.68 6.56
CA ASN A 38 47.23 -40.23 6.74
C ASN A 38 48.62 -39.61 6.99
N SER A 39 49.70 -40.40 6.98
CA SER A 39 51.05 -39.85 7.08
C SER A 39 51.58 -39.48 5.69
N ASN A 40 51.30 -38.26 5.26
CA ASN A 40 52.07 -37.53 4.24
C ASN A 40 52.16 -38.12 2.81
N TYR A 41 51.47 -39.21 2.49
CA TYR A 41 51.35 -39.68 1.10
C TYR A 41 50.31 -38.87 0.31
N ARG A 42 50.27 -37.55 0.51
CA ARG A 42 49.92 -36.66 -0.60
C ARG A 42 51.01 -36.87 -1.64
N ARG A 43 50.81 -37.82 -2.55
CA ARG A 43 51.48 -37.80 -3.85
C ARG A 43 51.27 -36.38 -4.36
N LYS A 44 52.31 -35.55 -4.28
CA LYS A 44 52.46 -34.43 -5.21
C LYS A 44 52.39 -35.14 -6.56
N SER A 45 51.22 -35.15 -7.19
CA SER A 45 51.13 -35.64 -8.55
C SER A 45 52.22 -34.86 -9.30
N PRO A 46 53.14 -35.53 -10.02
CA PRO A 46 54.07 -34.79 -10.85
C PRO A 46 53.18 -33.93 -11.74
N GLY A 47 53.31 -32.61 -11.60
CA GLY A 47 52.44 -31.65 -12.25
C GLY A 47 52.38 -31.99 -13.72
N MET A 48 51.27 -32.62 -14.12
CA MET A 48 51.06 -32.97 -15.52
C MET A 48 51.13 -31.65 -16.27
N PHE A 49 52.10 -31.54 -17.17
CA PHE A 49 52.31 -30.41 -18.06
C PHE A 49 50.95 -29.98 -18.64
N SER A 50 50.34 -28.96 -18.04
CA SER A 50 49.15 -28.35 -18.59
C SER A 50 49.64 -27.51 -19.75
N THR A 51 49.48 -28.01 -20.97
CA THR A 51 49.76 -27.20 -22.16
C THR A 51 48.94 -25.92 -22.08
N ALA A 52 49.49 -24.80 -22.56
CA ALA A 52 48.78 -23.51 -22.56
C ALA A 52 47.39 -23.62 -23.23
N TYR A 53 47.26 -24.55 -24.19
CA TYR A 53 46.00 -24.91 -24.81
C TYR A 53 44.99 -25.50 -23.82
N ARG A 54 45.40 -26.44 -22.97
CA ARG A 54 44.51 -27.08 -21.99
C ARG A 54 44.05 -26.10 -20.91
N THR A 55 44.89 -25.13 -20.53
CA THR A 55 44.49 -24.05 -19.59
C THR A 55 43.60 -23.01 -20.24
N ALA A 56 43.80 -22.70 -21.53
CA ALA A 56 42.99 -21.70 -22.25
C ALA A 56 41.60 -22.24 -22.66
N TYR A 57 41.47 -23.55 -22.88
CA TYR A 57 40.24 -24.19 -23.36
C TYR A 57 39.62 -25.15 -22.34
N LEU A 58 39.85 -24.95 -21.04
CA LEU A 58 38.98 -25.55 -20.03
C LEU A 58 37.55 -25.13 -20.37
N LYS A 59 36.70 -26.12 -20.71
CA LYS A 59 35.28 -25.92 -20.98
C LYS A 59 34.75 -25.00 -19.89
N LYS A 60 34.44 -23.75 -20.26
CA LYS A 60 33.84 -22.80 -19.31
C LYS A 60 32.62 -23.51 -18.78
N ILE A 61 32.68 -23.91 -17.51
CA ILE A 61 31.50 -24.41 -16.80
C ILE A 61 30.49 -23.29 -17.02
N PRO A 62 29.37 -23.53 -17.74
CA PRO A 62 28.41 -22.49 -17.97
C PRO A 62 28.06 -21.95 -16.59
N SER A 63 28.42 -20.68 -16.37
CA SER A 63 28.13 -19.99 -15.12
C SER A 63 26.67 -20.27 -14.84
N ALA A 64 26.39 -20.97 -13.72
CA ALA A 64 25.06 -21.43 -13.39
C ALA A 64 24.12 -20.24 -13.60
N ALA A 65 23.29 -20.33 -14.65
CA ALA A 65 22.45 -19.22 -15.05
C ALA A 65 21.70 -18.79 -13.79
N SER A 66 21.91 -17.52 -13.38
CA SER A 66 21.29 -16.97 -12.19
C SER A 66 19.82 -17.36 -12.23
N PRO A 67 19.28 -17.95 -11.14
CA PRO A 67 17.92 -18.47 -11.15
C PRO A 67 17.01 -17.37 -11.69
N ILE A 68 16.31 -17.68 -12.77
CA ILE A 68 15.36 -16.75 -13.37
C ILE A 68 14.26 -16.58 -12.33
N ILE A 69 14.38 -15.52 -11.51
CA ILE A 69 13.33 -15.08 -10.63
C ILE A 69 12.22 -14.63 -11.57
N GLN A 70 11.27 -15.54 -11.84
CA GLN A 70 10.02 -15.15 -12.45
C GLN A 70 9.34 -14.23 -11.44
N GLN A 71 9.53 -12.92 -11.62
CA GLN A 71 8.72 -11.93 -10.96
C GLN A 71 7.29 -12.17 -11.43
N GLY A 72 6.57 -13.01 -10.70
CA GLY A 72 5.15 -13.19 -10.88
C GLY A 72 4.53 -11.82 -10.77
N GLN A 73 4.10 -11.26 -11.90
CA GLN A 73 3.29 -10.06 -11.93
C GLN A 73 1.97 -10.44 -11.26
N LEU A 74 1.91 -10.26 -9.95
CA LEU A 74 0.68 -10.31 -9.19
C LEU A 74 -0.23 -9.27 -9.82
N LEU A 75 -1.26 -9.73 -10.52
CA LEU A 75 -2.24 -8.86 -11.16
C LEU A 75 -2.89 -8.02 -10.05
N HIS A 76 -2.57 -6.73 -10.01
CA HIS A 76 -3.21 -5.82 -9.09
C HIS A 76 -4.72 -5.83 -9.36
N SER A 77 -5.50 -6.11 -8.32
CA SER A 77 -6.95 -6.09 -8.40
C SER A 77 -7.40 -4.72 -8.90
N LYS A 78 -8.10 -4.70 -10.05
CA LYS A 78 -8.71 -3.49 -10.61
C LYS A 78 -10.01 -3.11 -9.89
N GLN A 79 -10.45 -3.88 -8.90
CA GLN A 79 -11.65 -3.56 -8.14
C GLN A 79 -11.36 -2.37 -7.23
N LYS A 80 -12.05 -1.26 -7.51
CA LYS A 80 -12.10 -0.12 -6.61
C LYS A 80 -13.09 -0.47 -5.50
N MET A 81 -12.63 -0.48 -4.26
CA MET A 81 -13.51 -0.58 -3.10
C MET A 81 -14.29 0.74 -2.97
N GLU A 82 -15.61 0.67 -2.91
CA GLU A 82 -16.43 1.85 -2.62
C GLU A 82 -16.31 2.17 -1.13
N LEU A 83 -15.48 3.16 -0.80
CA LEU A 83 -15.23 3.62 0.58
C LEU A 83 -16.24 4.70 1.04
N LYS A 84 -17.36 4.89 0.31
CA LYS A 84 -18.37 5.87 0.70
C LYS A 84 -19.23 5.31 1.81
N THR A 85 -19.10 5.89 2.99
CA THR A 85 -19.95 5.58 4.14
C THR A 85 -21.30 6.30 4.01
N ILE A 86 -22.36 5.70 4.55
CA ILE A 86 -23.73 6.25 4.59
C ILE A 86 -23.76 7.66 5.21
N HIS A 87 -22.88 7.92 6.18
CA HIS A 87 -22.73 9.25 6.79
C HIS A 87 -22.34 10.35 5.78
N GLN A 88 -21.50 10.04 4.79
CA GLN A 88 -21.07 11.01 3.77
C GLN A 88 -22.16 11.27 2.72
N THR A 89 -23.08 10.33 2.52
CA THR A 89 -24.21 10.53 1.60
C THR A 89 -25.33 11.31 2.26
N ASP A 90 -25.55 11.09 3.56
CA ASP A 90 -26.72 11.58 4.27
C ASP A 90 -26.47 12.96 4.90
N PHE A 91 -25.24 13.24 5.33
CA PHE A 91 -24.84 14.54 5.88
C PHE A 91 -24.05 15.34 4.85
N LYS A 92 -24.74 15.85 3.84
CA LYS A 92 -24.18 16.94 3.04
C LYS A 92 -24.25 18.22 3.87
N PRO A 93 -23.15 18.97 4.04
CA PRO A 93 -23.23 20.28 4.66
C PRO A 93 -24.25 21.09 3.89
N THR A 94 -25.38 21.37 4.53
CA THR A 94 -26.32 22.36 4.03
C THR A 94 -25.53 23.65 4.10
N GLU A 95 -25.22 24.24 2.96
CA GLU A 95 -24.79 25.63 2.95
C GLU A 95 -26.00 26.41 3.44
N ASP A 96 -26.06 26.59 4.75
CA ASP A 96 -26.95 27.55 5.37
C ASP A 96 -26.56 28.86 4.73
N ALA A 97 -27.40 29.30 3.78
CA ALA A 97 -27.36 30.61 3.19
C ALA A 97 -27.71 31.62 4.29
N PHE A 98 -26.81 31.77 5.26
CA PHE A 98 -26.70 32.94 6.07
C PHE A 98 -26.31 34.06 5.11
N ASN A 99 -27.33 34.66 4.51
CA ASN A 99 -27.25 36.01 3.99
C ASN A 99 -26.89 36.88 5.20
N SER A 100 -25.59 36.98 5.49
CA SER A 100 -25.08 37.96 6.44
C SER A 100 -25.66 39.29 6.01
N PRO A 101 -26.41 40.01 6.86
CA PRO A 101 -26.91 41.31 6.48
C PRO A 101 -25.70 42.13 6.06
N VAL A 102 -25.70 42.56 4.79
CA VAL A 102 -24.70 43.48 4.26
C VAL A 102 -24.91 44.78 5.03
N THR A 103 -24.24 44.92 6.16
CA THR A 103 -24.11 46.21 6.82
C THR A 103 -23.15 46.99 5.96
N ASP A 104 -23.71 47.86 5.10
CA ASP A 104 -23.00 48.95 4.44
C ASP A 104 -22.43 49.89 5.51
N ARG A 105 -21.32 49.48 6.13
CA ARG A 105 -20.47 50.43 6.84
C ARG A 105 -19.73 51.21 5.78
N ALA A 106 -20.03 52.50 5.68
CA ALA A 106 -19.25 53.43 4.89
C ALA A 106 -17.79 53.30 5.31
N ASN A 107 -16.95 52.82 4.40
CA ASN A 107 -15.51 52.76 4.58
C ASN A 107 -14.99 54.21 4.59
N SER A 108 -15.00 54.84 5.76
CA SER A 108 -14.23 56.05 6.01
C SER A 108 -12.76 55.65 6.06
N THR A 109 -12.18 55.48 4.88
CA THR A 109 -10.75 55.25 4.73
C THR A 109 -10.07 56.59 4.90
N SER A 110 -9.74 56.95 6.16
CA SER A 110 -8.77 58.01 6.42
C SER A 110 -7.48 57.69 5.65
N PRO A 111 -6.96 58.59 4.79
CA PRO A 111 -5.68 58.37 4.11
C PRO A 111 -4.50 58.35 5.08
N PHE A 112 -4.71 58.80 6.33
CA PHE A 112 -3.70 58.82 7.36
C PHE A 112 -3.81 57.56 8.21
N LYS A 113 -2.81 56.69 8.08
CA LYS A 113 -2.56 55.61 9.03
C LYS A 113 -2.01 56.26 10.30
N PHE A 114 -2.77 56.18 11.38
CA PHE A 114 -2.31 56.63 12.69
C PHE A 114 -1.25 55.65 13.20
N TYR A 115 0.00 56.08 13.20
CA TYR A 115 1.12 55.35 13.80
C TYR A 115 1.41 55.95 15.17
N SER A 116 0.67 55.54 16.20
CA SER A 116 1.12 55.75 17.58
C SER A 116 1.62 54.44 18.15
N THR A 117 2.90 54.41 18.51
CA THR A 117 3.43 53.41 19.42
C THR A 117 3.57 54.08 20.78
N SER A 118 3.09 53.42 21.84
CA SER A 118 3.36 53.90 23.20
C SER A 118 4.83 53.64 23.53
N THR A 119 5.41 54.44 24.42
CA THR A 119 6.76 54.19 24.98
C THR A 119 6.86 52.83 25.66
N TYR A 120 5.74 52.32 26.20
CA TYR A 120 5.67 50.96 26.72
C TYR A 120 5.82 49.91 25.61
N GLN A 121 5.10 50.08 24.49
CA GLN A 121 5.16 49.15 23.36
C GLN A 121 6.50 49.19 22.62
N SER A 122 7.21 50.33 22.64
CA SER A 122 8.58 50.42 22.11
C SER A 122 9.62 49.73 22.99
N ASN A 123 9.44 49.81 24.32
CA ASN A 123 10.43 49.33 25.27
C ASN A 123 10.23 47.86 25.66
N PHE A 124 9.01 47.34 25.52
CA PHE A 124 8.65 45.95 25.83
C PHE A 124 8.00 45.29 24.61
N PRO A 125 8.75 45.04 23.51
CA PRO A 125 8.25 44.19 22.44
C PRO A 125 7.92 42.82 23.03
N ASP A 126 6.85 42.18 22.56
CA ASP A 126 6.43 40.86 23.06
C ASP A 126 7.55 39.86 22.74
N TRP A 127 8.35 39.45 23.73
CA TRP A 127 9.50 38.55 23.56
C TRP A 127 9.10 37.08 23.33
N LYS A 128 7.83 36.82 23.03
CA LYS A 128 7.36 35.47 22.68
C LYS A 128 8.14 34.97 21.48
N ASP A 129 8.88 33.89 21.69
CA ASP A 129 9.62 33.08 20.71
C ASP A 129 9.74 33.74 19.35
N TYR A 130 10.56 34.80 19.29
CA TYR A 130 11.01 35.38 18.05
C TYR A 130 11.98 34.36 17.44
N ASN A 131 11.44 33.28 16.90
CA ASN A 131 12.09 32.55 15.84
C ASN A 131 12.01 33.50 14.64
N PRO A 132 13.10 34.21 14.27
CA PRO A 132 13.08 34.86 12.98
C PRO A 132 12.80 33.73 12.00
N VAL A 133 11.62 33.75 11.38
CA VAL A 133 11.42 33.00 10.15
C VAL A 133 12.37 33.70 9.19
N VAL A 134 13.63 33.27 9.20
CA VAL A 134 14.62 33.63 8.21
C VAL A 134 14.02 33.04 6.96
N SER A 135 13.24 33.85 6.27
CA SER A 135 12.85 33.55 4.91
C SER A 135 14.14 33.65 4.13
N ASN A 136 14.86 32.53 4.09
CA ASN A 136 15.85 32.22 3.07
C ASN A 136 15.07 32.13 1.75
N SER A 137 14.41 33.21 1.36
CA SER A 137 13.99 33.40 0.00
C SER A 137 15.30 33.39 -0.79
N PRO A 138 15.51 32.40 -1.66
CA PRO A 138 16.76 32.31 -2.39
C PRO A 138 16.92 33.63 -3.13
N THR A 139 17.96 34.38 -2.77
CA THR A 139 18.38 35.57 -3.50
C THR A 139 18.48 35.11 -4.94
N LYS A 140 17.60 35.63 -5.81
CA LYS A 140 17.56 35.26 -7.21
C LYS A 140 18.92 35.64 -7.79
N SER A 141 19.89 34.72 -7.75
CA SER A 141 21.16 34.94 -8.40
C SER A 141 20.79 35.08 -9.87
N SER A 142 21.03 36.26 -10.44
CA SER A 142 20.90 36.52 -11.86
C SER A 142 21.98 35.72 -12.60
N ARG A 143 21.88 34.40 -12.53
CA ARG A 143 22.54 33.52 -13.46
C ARG A 143 21.65 33.58 -14.69
N TYR A 144 22.08 34.34 -15.67
CA TYR A 144 21.56 34.22 -17.03
C TYR A 144 21.66 32.74 -17.40
N TYR A 145 20.53 32.03 -17.30
CA TYR A 145 20.43 30.66 -17.77
C TYR A 145 20.42 30.71 -19.29
N MET A 146 21.60 30.86 -19.90
CA MET A 146 21.77 30.55 -21.32
C MET A 146 21.48 29.07 -21.47
N LYS A 147 20.27 28.75 -21.95
CA LYS A 147 19.92 27.39 -22.30
C LYS A 147 20.80 26.99 -23.47
N PHE A 148 21.70 26.03 -23.25
CA PHE A 148 22.51 25.48 -24.34
C PHE A 148 21.58 24.76 -25.31
N THR A 149 21.35 25.35 -26.49
CA THR A 149 20.53 24.80 -27.58
C THR A 149 21.38 24.00 -28.58
N GLY A 150 22.56 23.52 -28.18
CA GLY A 150 23.42 22.73 -29.04
C GLY A 150 22.83 21.34 -29.24
N VAL A 151 22.12 21.15 -30.35
CA VAL A 151 21.73 19.83 -30.84
C VAL A 151 22.88 19.33 -31.72
N SER A 152 23.44 18.17 -31.39
CA SER A 152 24.47 17.55 -32.23
C SER A 152 23.87 17.17 -33.59
N THR A 153 24.68 17.23 -34.64
CA THR A 153 24.29 16.76 -35.98
C THR A 153 23.75 15.33 -35.92
N TYR A 154 24.38 14.47 -35.14
CA TYR A 154 23.89 13.12 -34.90
C TYR A 154 22.48 13.07 -34.27
N GLY A 155 22.19 13.90 -33.27
CA GLY A 155 20.85 13.97 -32.66
C GLY A 155 19.79 14.53 -33.61
N LYS A 156 20.21 15.35 -34.57
CA LYS A 156 19.34 15.92 -35.62
C LYS A 156 19.04 14.88 -36.71
N ASP A 157 20.03 14.09 -37.10
CA ASP A 157 19.93 13.15 -38.21
C ASP A 157 19.37 11.78 -37.80
N PHE A 158 19.50 11.41 -36.52
CA PHE A 158 19.05 10.11 -35.98
C PHE A 158 17.96 10.28 -34.92
N SER A 159 17.04 11.23 -35.12
CA SER A 159 15.81 11.29 -34.32
C SER A 159 15.06 9.96 -34.44
N LYS A 160 14.63 9.39 -33.31
CA LYS A 160 13.87 8.12 -33.28
C LYS A 160 12.67 8.24 -34.22
N HIS A 161 12.77 7.67 -35.41
CA HIS A 161 11.62 7.47 -36.27
C HIS A 161 10.69 6.54 -35.47
N ASN A 162 9.55 7.09 -35.04
CA ASN A 162 8.48 6.30 -34.48
C ASN A 162 8.22 5.18 -35.48
N GLN A 163 8.51 3.95 -35.07
CA GLN A 163 8.27 2.78 -35.91
C GLN A 163 6.80 2.87 -36.29
N ILE A 164 6.55 3.09 -37.58
CA ILE A 164 5.21 3.01 -38.14
C ILE A 164 4.83 1.55 -37.94
N THR A 165 4.15 1.26 -36.83
CA THR A 165 3.57 -0.04 -36.58
C THR A 165 2.43 -0.15 -37.58
N ASN A 166 2.76 -0.61 -38.79
CA ASN A 166 1.76 -1.15 -39.70
C ASN A 166 1.06 -2.24 -38.90
N LYS A 167 -0.16 -1.93 -38.43
CA LYS A 167 -1.03 -2.90 -37.79
C LYS A 167 -1.33 -3.95 -38.84
N VAL A 168 -0.48 -4.96 -38.94
CA VAL A 168 -0.79 -6.20 -39.66
C VAL A 168 -2.00 -6.76 -38.92
N LYS A 169 -3.18 -6.63 -39.52
CA LYS A 169 -4.38 -7.30 -39.05
C LYS A 169 -4.10 -8.79 -39.13
N SER A 170 -3.69 -9.39 -38.02
CA SER A 170 -3.56 -10.84 -37.91
C SER A 170 -4.97 -11.42 -37.97
N TYR A 171 -5.40 -11.82 -39.17
CA TYR A 171 -6.54 -12.72 -39.32
C TYR A 171 -6.10 -14.11 -38.88
N SER A 172 -5.95 -14.32 -37.57
CA SER A 172 -5.90 -15.67 -37.01
C SER A 172 -7.33 -16.24 -37.03
N LYS A 173 -7.76 -16.69 -38.21
CA LYS A 173 -8.86 -17.65 -38.29
C LYS A 173 -8.33 -18.97 -37.73
N SER A 174 -8.48 -19.17 -36.43
CA SER A 174 -8.33 -20.49 -35.82
C SER A 174 -9.28 -21.45 -36.55
N PRO A 175 -8.87 -22.69 -36.86
CA PRO A 175 -9.77 -23.68 -37.41
C PRO A 175 -10.91 -23.90 -36.40
N SER A 176 -12.14 -23.77 -36.87
CA SER A 176 -13.34 -24.06 -36.09
C SER A 176 -13.27 -25.53 -35.66
N MET A 177 -12.87 -25.76 -34.40
CA MET A 177 -12.95 -27.07 -33.78
C MET A 177 -14.44 -27.44 -33.69
N LEU A 178 -14.83 -28.42 -34.50
CA LEU A 178 -16.09 -29.13 -34.41
C LEU A 178 -16.48 -29.32 -32.94
N GLY A 179 -17.70 -28.86 -32.60
CA GLY A 179 -18.22 -28.82 -31.24
C GLY A 179 -18.07 -30.16 -30.54
N ARG A 180 -17.14 -30.20 -29.58
CA ARG A 180 -17.04 -31.26 -28.59
C ARG A 180 -18.26 -31.11 -27.69
N LYS A 181 -19.32 -31.84 -28.02
CA LYS A 181 -20.47 -32.02 -27.15
C LYS A 181 -19.99 -32.96 -26.06
N ASP A 182 -19.41 -32.39 -25.01
CA ASP A 182 -18.98 -33.14 -23.84
C ASP A 182 -20.20 -33.88 -23.29
N TRP A 183 -20.20 -35.20 -23.42
CA TRP A 183 -21.21 -36.08 -22.87
C TRP A 183 -21.00 -36.03 -21.34
N GLU A 184 -21.80 -35.23 -20.65
CA GLU A 184 -21.80 -35.11 -19.19
C GLU A 184 -22.20 -36.45 -18.55
N THR A 185 -21.26 -37.38 -18.49
CA THR A 185 -21.38 -38.66 -17.79
C THR A 185 -21.02 -38.41 -16.34
N GLY A 186 -22.02 -38.07 -15.53
CA GLY A 186 -21.78 -37.88 -14.09
C GLY A 186 -22.89 -37.22 -13.28
N LYS A 187 -23.96 -36.71 -13.90
CA LYS A 187 -25.08 -36.15 -13.15
C LYS A 187 -25.97 -37.29 -12.64
N THR A 188 -25.91 -37.54 -11.33
CA THR A 188 -26.82 -38.48 -10.67
C THR A 188 -28.25 -37.95 -10.73
N THR A 189 -29.25 -38.85 -10.74
CA THR A 189 -30.67 -38.47 -10.76
C THR A 189 -31.01 -37.48 -9.65
N ASN A 190 -30.38 -37.63 -8.48
CA ASN A 190 -30.54 -36.73 -7.34
C ASN A 190 -30.17 -35.26 -7.67
N GLN A 191 -29.10 -35.03 -8.43
CA GLN A 191 -28.69 -33.68 -8.87
C GLN A 191 -29.62 -33.08 -9.94
N LEU A 192 -30.33 -33.91 -10.71
CA LEU A 192 -31.33 -33.43 -11.66
C LEU A 192 -32.62 -33.00 -10.96
N PHE A 193 -33.03 -33.71 -9.90
CA PHE A 193 -34.28 -33.44 -9.18
C PHE A 193 -34.15 -32.35 -8.11
N TYR A 194 -33.02 -32.28 -7.39
CA TYR A 194 -32.81 -31.25 -6.37
C TYR A 194 -32.08 -30.03 -6.93
N ARG A 195 -32.82 -29.19 -7.65
CA ARG A 195 -32.39 -27.80 -7.88
C ARG A 195 -32.87 -26.95 -6.72
N PRO A 196 -32.05 -26.02 -6.19
CA PRO A 196 -32.50 -25.10 -5.14
C PRO A 196 -33.70 -24.31 -5.67
N TYR A 197 -34.89 -24.63 -5.18
CA TYR A 197 -36.09 -23.92 -5.57
C TYR A 197 -36.03 -22.54 -4.93
N LYS A 198 -36.29 -21.50 -5.74
CA LYS A 198 -36.40 -20.14 -5.24
C LYS A 198 -37.64 -20.06 -4.36
N ILE A 199 -37.45 -20.17 -3.05
CA ILE A 199 -38.49 -19.92 -2.06
C ILE A 199 -38.93 -18.46 -2.26
N LYS A 200 -40.13 -18.27 -2.81
CA LYS A 200 -40.74 -16.94 -2.84
C LYS A 200 -41.05 -16.60 -1.39
N LEU A 201 -40.29 -15.68 -0.81
CA LEU A 201 -40.61 -15.07 0.49
C LEU A 201 -42.05 -14.61 0.43
N GLN A 202 -42.92 -15.23 1.24
CA GLN A 202 -44.29 -14.77 1.41
C GLN A 202 -44.19 -13.34 1.92
N LYS A 203 -44.72 -12.40 1.13
CA LYS A 203 -44.85 -11.02 1.57
C LYS A 203 -45.84 -11.03 2.72
N ASN A 204 -45.35 -11.01 3.95
CA ASN A 204 -46.15 -10.70 5.11
C ASN A 204 -46.77 -9.32 4.83
N LYS A 205 -48.06 -9.32 4.49
CA LYS A 205 -48.87 -8.11 4.53
C LYS A 205 -48.83 -7.68 5.98
N ARG A 206 -47.99 -6.69 6.30
CA ARG A 206 -48.14 -5.95 7.55
C ARG A 206 -49.55 -5.39 7.48
N ASN A 207 -50.45 -5.96 8.27
CA ASN A 207 -51.66 -5.24 8.64
C ASN A 207 -51.16 -3.93 9.21
N ALA A 208 -51.59 -2.82 8.61
CA ALA A 208 -51.30 -1.50 9.13
C ALA A 208 -51.79 -1.52 10.58
N SER A 209 -50.85 -1.65 11.52
CA SER A 209 -51.15 -1.39 12.92
C SER A 209 -51.64 0.05 12.92
N GLN A 210 -52.86 0.24 13.41
CA GLN A 210 -53.29 1.53 13.89
C GLN A 210 -52.31 1.87 15.02
N ASP A 211 -51.22 2.53 14.66
CA ASP A 211 -50.29 3.10 15.62
C ASP A 211 -51.08 4.19 16.35
N VAL A 212 -51.72 3.82 17.45
CA VAL A 212 -52.29 4.75 18.42
C VAL A 212 -51.11 5.58 18.90
N ALA A 213 -51.06 6.84 18.46
CA ALA A 213 -50.04 7.78 18.87
C ALA A 213 -50.07 7.87 20.40
N ILE A 214 -49.07 7.27 21.05
CA ILE A 214 -48.87 7.44 22.48
C ILE A 214 -48.40 8.88 22.67
N PRO A 215 -49.16 9.75 23.37
CA PRO A 215 -48.71 11.11 23.62
C PRO A 215 -47.43 11.03 24.44
N ILE A 216 -46.33 11.51 23.86
CA ILE A 216 -45.07 11.65 24.56
C ILE A 216 -45.26 12.81 25.55
N HIS A 217 -45.65 12.47 26.78
CA HIS A 217 -45.57 13.40 27.90
C HIS A 217 -44.08 13.67 28.14
N GLY A 218 -43.60 14.80 27.62
CA GLY A 218 -42.25 15.29 27.84
C GLY A 218 -42.03 15.55 29.34
N LEU A 219 -41.41 14.59 30.03
CA LEU A 219 -40.86 14.80 31.35
C LEU A 219 -39.77 15.87 31.24
N LYS A 220 -40.11 17.08 31.67
CA LYS A 220 -39.13 18.16 31.84
C LYS A 220 -38.30 17.82 33.06
N ASN A 221 -37.18 17.13 32.85
CA ASN A 221 -36.17 16.94 33.89
C ASN A 221 -35.44 18.26 34.11
N VAL A 222 -36.05 19.16 34.88
CA VAL A 222 -35.38 20.37 35.36
C VAL A 222 -34.48 19.94 36.51
N SER A 223 -33.17 20.14 36.36
CA SER A 223 -32.24 19.82 37.45
C SER A 223 -32.46 20.79 38.61
N THR A 224 -32.25 20.32 39.84
CA THR A 224 -32.31 21.17 41.04
C THR A 224 -31.40 22.40 40.91
N TYR A 225 -30.25 22.26 40.23
CA TYR A 225 -29.36 23.38 39.96
C TYR A 225 -30.03 24.48 39.11
N GLN A 226 -30.75 24.09 38.04
CA GLN A 226 -31.50 25.01 37.19
C GLN A 226 -32.64 25.71 37.94
N GLN A 227 -33.19 25.04 38.95
CA GLN A 227 -34.32 25.54 39.74
C GLN A 227 -33.91 26.58 40.78
N TYR A 228 -32.68 26.49 41.33
CA TYR A 228 -32.24 27.33 42.45
C TYR A 228 -31.16 28.37 42.11
N PHE A 229 -30.37 28.18 41.05
CA PHE A 229 -29.17 29.02 40.83
C PHE A 229 -29.21 29.87 39.57
N LEU A 230 -30.22 29.71 38.70
CA LEU A 230 -30.41 30.63 37.58
C LEU A 230 -31.40 31.73 37.99
N PRO A 231 -31.07 33.01 37.79
CA PRO A 231 -32.01 34.09 38.02
C PRO A 231 -33.22 33.86 37.11
N HIS A 232 -34.40 33.69 37.70
CA HIS A 232 -35.65 33.65 36.95
C HIS A 232 -35.78 34.98 36.20
N LEU A 233 -35.39 35.00 34.93
CA LEU A 233 -35.70 36.08 34.02
C LEU A 233 -37.23 36.10 33.93
N SER A 234 -37.84 37.03 34.66
CA SER A 234 -39.28 37.26 34.63
C SER A 234 -39.71 37.37 33.17
N PRO A 235 -40.78 36.67 32.75
CA PRO A 235 -41.22 36.67 31.36
C PRO A 235 -41.55 38.11 30.96
N THR A 236 -40.64 38.74 30.24
CA THR A 236 -40.88 40.04 29.61
C THR A 236 -42.01 39.84 28.63
N LYS A 237 -43.19 40.40 28.97
CA LYS A 237 -44.36 40.43 28.08
C LYS A 237 -43.98 41.22 26.83
N ILE A 238 -43.58 40.51 25.76
CA ILE A 238 -43.41 41.11 24.44
C ILE A 238 -44.81 41.40 23.91
N LEU A 239 -45.29 42.62 24.14
CA LEU A 239 -46.50 43.16 23.51
C LEU A 239 -46.18 43.55 22.07
N THR A 240 -46.27 42.60 21.14
CA THR A 240 -46.22 42.90 19.70
C THR A 240 -47.61 43.32 19.20
N LYS A 241 -47.98 44.59 19.42
CA LYS A 241 -49.04 45.23 18.63
C LYS A 241 -48.43 45.82 17.36
N ARG A 242 -48.57 45.12 16.23
CA ARG A 242 -48.58 45.76 14.91
C ARG A 242 -49.80 45.26 14.13
N LYS A 243 -50.82 46.12 14.06
CA LYS A 243 -51.87 46.04 13.06
C LYS A 243 -51.27 46.54 11.74
N LEU A 244 -51.31 45.72 10.69
CA LEU A 244 -51.04 46.18 9.32
C LEU A 244 -52.32 46.83 8.77
N PRO A 245 -52.22 47.96 8.06
CA PRO A 245 -53.35 48.54 7.33
C PRO A 245 -53.72 47.66 6.14
N ARG A 246 -55.02 47.40 5.98
CA ARG A 246 -55.59 46.89 4.72
C ARG A 246 -55.66 48.07 3.75
N TYR A 247 -54.96 47.98 2.63
CA TYR A 247 -55.24 48.82 1.47
C TYR A 247 -56.42 48.18 0.72
N ASN A 248 -57.44 49.00 0.46
CA ASN A 248 -58.54 48.73 -0.47
C ASN A 248 -58.08 48.97 -1.91
#